data_AF-A0A7V9H7K1-F1
#
_entry.id   AF-A0A7V9H7K1-F1
#
_cell.length_a   1.000
_cell.length_b   1.000
_cell.length_c   1.000
_cell.angle_alpha   90.00
_cell.angle_beta   90.00
_cell.angle_gamma   90.00
#
_symmetry.space_group_name_H-M   'P 1'
#
loop_
_entity.id
_entity.type
_entity.pdbx_description
1 polymer ?
#
loop_
_entity_poly.entity_id
_entity_poly.type
_entity_poly.pdbx_seq_one_letter_code
_entity_poly.pdbx_strand_id
1 'polypeptide(L)' 'MSSAEDSSAETAPTITAAFADGPMEGKTVEAEVVEGRPPKIIDVPAGDGSTCRYCLEEWVQAGASAGYSFLYRV' A
#
# COMPACT_ATOMS: atom_id res chain seq x y z
N MET A 1 -20.54 25.31 -26.72
CA MET A 1 -20.71 24.14 -25.83
C MET A 1 -19.46 24.03 -25.00
N SER A 2 -19.57 24.25 -23.70
CA SER A 2 -18.47 24.04 -22.74
C SER A 2 -18.04 22.59 -22.82
N SER A 3 -16.84 22.32 -23.32
CA SER A 3 -16.21 21.02 -23.08
C SER A 3 -15.70 21.04 -21.65
N ALA A 4 -16.30 20.20 -20.82
CA ALA A 4 -15.96 20.00 -19.43
C ALA A 4 -14.46 19.79 -19.28
N GLU A 5 -13.87 20.51 -18.34
CA GLU A 5 -12.54 20.27 -17.83
C GLU A 5 -12.49 18.84 -17.29
N ASP A 6 -11.81 17.96 -18.02
CA ASP A 6 -11.41 16.65 -17.53
C ASP A 6 -10.36 16.89 -16.42
N SER A 7 -10.84 17.11 -15.20
CA SER A 7 -10.03 17.00 -13.99
C SER A 7 -9.81 15.51 -13.70
N SER A 8 -9.17 14.79 -14.63
CA SER A 8 -8.45 13.58 -14.26
C SER A 8 -7.22 14.03 -13.50
N ALA A 9 -7.37 14.28 -12.20
CA ALA A 9 -6.24 14.30 -11.30
C ALA A 9 -5.54 12.95 -11.50
N GLU A 10 -4.37 12.96 -12.16
CA GLU A 10 -3.56 11.76 -12.33
C GLU A 10 -3.12 11.30 -10.94
N THR A 11 -3.94 10.46 -10.31
CA THR A 11 -3.59 9.79 -9.06
C THR A 11 -2.38 8.92 -9.35
N ALA A 12 -1.31 9.11 -8.57
CA ALA A 12 -0.12 8.27 -8.69
C ALA A 12 -0.53 6.78 -8.68
N PRO A 13 0.10 5.92 -9.49
CA PRO A 13 -0.24 4.51 -9.51
C PRO A 13 -0.07 3.92 -8.11
N THR A 14 -1.09 3.24 -7.61
CA THR A 14 -1.07 2.55 -6.31
C THR A 14 -1.06 1.04 -6.51
N ILE A 15 -0.60 0.36 -5.47
CA ILE A 15 -0.77 -1.08 -5.29
C ILE A 15 -1.50 -1.36 -3.98
N THR A 16 -2.23 -2.46 -3.94
CA THR A 16 -2.83 -2.98 -2.72
C THR A 16 -1.76 -3.73 -1.92
N ALA A 17 -1.33 -3.20 -0.79
CA ALA A 17 -0.50 -3.92 0.17
C ALA A 17 -1.38 -4.81 1.05
N ALA A 18 -1.12 -6.12 1.05
CA ALA A 18 -1.82 -7.11 1.86
C ALA A 18 -0.94 -7.59 3.02
N PHE A 19 -1.49 -7.61 4.23
CA PHE A 19 -0.73 -7.97 5.43
C PHE A 19 -1.03 -9.40 5.87
N ALA A 20 -0.01 -10.25 5.84
CA ALA A 20 -0.12 -11.65 6.22
C ALA A 20 0.00 -11.88 7.74
N ASP A 21 0.51 -10.89 8.48
CA ASP A 21 0.81 -11.00 9.92
C ASP A 21 0.81 -9.63 10.65
N GLY A 22 1.09 -9.70 11.95
CA GLY A 22 1.24 -8.54 12.82
C GLY A 22 -0.07 -7.80 13.12
N PRO A 23 0.00 -6.57 13.64
CA PRO A 23 -1.18 -5.83 14.10
C PRO A 23 -2.21 -5.50 13.01
N MET A 24 -1.81 -5.58 11.74
CA MET A 24 -2.66 -5.32 10.57
C MET A 24 -3.01 -6.60 9.80
N GLU A 25 -2.75 -7.79 10.34
CA GLU A 25 -3.04 -9.09 9.70
C GLU A 25 -4.46 -9.15 9.12
N GLY A 26 -4.56 -9.65 7.88
CA GLY A 26 -5.81 -9.81 7.14
C GLY A 26 -6.39 -8.50 6.57
N LYS A 27 -5.72 -7.36 6.79
CA LYS A 27 -6.12 -6.06 6.21
C LYS A 27 -5.33 -5.76 4.94
N THR A 28 -5.85 -4.79 4.19
CA THR A 28 -5.19 -4.22 3.02
C THR A 28 -5.13 -2.69 3.11
N VAL A 29 -4.13 -2.09 2.49
CA VAL A 29 -4.02 -0.63 2.30
C VAL A 29 -3.52 -0.31 0.90
N GLU A 30 -3.87 0.85 0.37
CA GLU A 30 -3.27 1.36 -0.86
C GLU A 30 -1.91 2.00 -0.55
N ALA A 31 -0.90 1.63 -1.31
CA ALA A 31 0.45 2.18 -1.22
C ALA A 31 0.88 2.70 -2.59
N GLU A 32 1.49 3.88 -2.62
CA GLU A 32 2.03 4.43 -3.86
C GLU A 32 3.15 3.57 -4.42
N VAL A 33 3.14 3.39 -5.73
CA VAL A 33 4.21 2.71 -6.46
C VAL A 33 5.45 3.60 -6.49
N VAL A 34 6.58 3.06 -6.05
CA VAL A 34 7.87 3.75 -6.02
C VAL A 34 8.75 3.19 -7.13
N GLU A 35 9.19 4.04 -8.07
CA GLU A 35 10.05 3.64 -9.19
C GLU A 35 9.47 2.48 -10.04
N GLY A 36 8.15 2.43 -10.19
CA GLY A 36 7.47 1.40 -10.99
C GLY A 36 7.32 0.03 -10.30
N ARG A 37 7.58 -0.06 -8.99
CA ARG A 37 7.42 -1.29 -8.19
C ARG A 37 6.72 -1.04 -6.86
N PRO A 38 6.16 -2.09 -6.22
CA PRO A 38 5.78 -2.02 -4.81
C PRO A 38 6.92 -1.48 -3.94
N PRO A 39 6.62 -0.56 -3.00
CA PRO A 39 7.63 -0.06 -2.07
C PRO A 39 8.20 -1.19 -1.20
N LYS A 40 9.51 -1.18 -0.95
CA LYS A 40 10.14 -2.25 -0.15
C LYS A 40 9.68 -2.23 1.31
N ILE A 41 9.44 -1.03 1.85
CA ILE A 41 9.04 -0.80 3.23
C ILE A 41 7.86 0.16 3.20
N ILE A 42 6.85 -0.13 4.01
CA ILE A 42 5.72 0.79 4.24
C ILE A 42 5.49 0.96 5.73
N ASP A 43 5.13 2.17 6.11
CA ASP A 43 4.72 2.54 7.47
C ASP A 43 3.19 2.72 7.46
N VAL A 44 2.51 1.97 8.31
CA VAL A 44 1.05 1.89 8.33
C VAL A 44 0.53 2.32 9.69
N PRO A 45 -0.32 3.36 9.78
CA PRO A 45 -0.94 3.73 11.04
C PRO A 45 -1.89 2.63 11.51
N ALA A 46 -1.73 2.20 12.75
CA ALA A 46 -2.63 1.29 13.43
C ALA A 46 -3.70 2.06 14.22
N GLY A 47 -4.85 1.42 14.45
CA GLY A 47 -5.99 2.03 15.14
C GLY A 47 -5.77 2.35 16.62
N ASP A 48 -4.66 1.88 17.20
CA ASP A 48 -4.22 2.17 18.58
C ASP A 48 -3.37 3.45 18.68
N GLY A 49 -3.21 4.19 17.59
CA GLY A 49 -2.39 5.39 17.51
C GLY A 49 -0.90 5.12 17.29
N SER A 50 -0.50 3.85 17.15
CA SER A 50 0.87 3.47 16.79
C SER A 50 1.08 3.40 15.27
N THR A 51 2.33 3.30 14.84
CA THR A 51 2.68 3.01 13.44
C THR A 51 3.38 1.67 13.36
N CYS A 52 2.97 0.83 12.42
CA CYS A 52 3.57 -0.47 12.17
C CYS A 52 4.39 -0.40 10.89
N ARG A 53 5.63 -0.87 10.95
CA ARG A 53 6.50 -0.99 9.79
C ARG A 53 6.43 -2.39 9.23
N TYR A 54 6.24 -2.47 7.92
CA TYR A 54 6.10 -3.70 7.16
C TYR A 54 7.13 -3.76 6.03
N CYS A 55 7.60 -4.95 5.69
CA CYS A 55 8.46 -5.18 4.53
C CYS A 55 7.77 -6.02 3.46
N LEU A 56 8.08 -5.70 2.20
CA LEU A 56 7.64 -6.46 1.04
C LEU A 56 8.18 -7.90 1.14
N GLU A 57 7.27 -8.88 1.15
CA GLU A 57 7.57 -10.31 1.23
C GLU A 57 7.59 -10.92 -0.17
N GLU A 58 6.45 -10.86 -0.85
CA GLU A 58 6.28 -11.38 -2.20
C GLU A 58 5.33 -10.49 -3.02
N TRP A 59 5.63 -10.36 -4.31
CA TRP A 59 4.64 -9.80 -5.22
C TRP A 59 3.66 -10.91 -5.58
N VAL A 60 2.44 -10.81 -5.05
CA VAL A 60 1.39 -11.79 -5.36
C VAL A 60 0.96 -11.56 -6.80
N GLN A 61 1.05 -12.61 -7.62
CA GLN A 61 0.81 -12.55 -9.07
C GLN A 61 -0.67 -12.27 -9.47
N ALA A 62 -1.53 -11.95 -8.50
CA ALA A 62 -2.92 -11.53 -8.69
C ALA A 62 -3.02 -10.01 -8.86
N GLY A 63 -2.47 -9.47 -9.95
CA GLY A 63 -2.61 -8.06 -10.32
C GLY A 63 -1.76 -7.10 -9.48
N ALA A 64 -2.32 -5.92 -9.15
CA ALA A 64 -1.62 -4.83 -8.45
C ALA A 64 -1.55 -5.03 -6.93
N SER A 65 -1.43 -6.27 -6.43
CA SER A 65 -1.39 -6.57 -5.00
C SER A 65 -0.03 -7.16 -4.60
N ALA A 66 0.51 -6.76 -3.44
CA ALA A 66 1.77 -7.30 -2.92
C ALA A 66 1.64 -7.64 -1.43
N GLY A 67 2.26 -8.76 -1.05
CA GLY A 67 2.30 -9.24 0.32
C GLY A 67 3.36 -8.53 1.15
N TYR A 68 3.01 -8.18 2.37
CA TYR A 68 3.90 -7.53 3.32
C TYR A 68 3.85 -8.24 4.68
N SER A 69 5.03 -8.47 5.26
CA SER A 69 5.17 -9.01 6.63
C SER A 69 5.62 -7.93 7.61
N PHE A 70 5.18 -8.09 8.85
CA PHE A 70 5.41 -7.17 9.94
C PHE A 70 6.86 -7.22 10.39
N LEU A 71 7.49 -6.05 10.49
CA LEU A 71 8.82 -5.93 11.07
C LEU A 71 8.75 -5.57 12.55
N TYR A 72 8.21 -4.38 12.85
CA TYR A 72 8.11 -3.84 14.20
C TYR A 72 7.19 -2.62 14.25
N ARG A 73 6.80 -2.22 15.46
CA ARG A 73 6.11 -0.94 15.73
C ARG A 73 7.14 0.19 15.84
N VAL A 74 6.86 1.31 15.19
CA VAL A 74 7.67 2.55 15.19
C VAL A 74 7.22 3.47 16.32
#